data_AF-A0A933I484-F1
#
_entry.id   AF-A0A933I484-F1
#
_cell.length_a   1.000
_cell.length_b   1.000
_cell.length_c   1.000
_cell.angle_alpha   90.00
_cell.angle_beta   90.00
_cell.angle_gamma   90.00
#
_symmetry.space_group_name_H-M   'P 1'
#
loop_
_entity.id
_entity.type
_entity.pdbx_description
1 polymer ?
#
loop_
_entity_poly.entity_id
_entity_poly.type
_entity_poly.pdbx_seq_one_letter_code
_entity_poly.pdbx_strand_id
1 'polypeptide(L)'
;MDRTKLSKERIGRILGAKSREVVKVPFYYAPQFFDQLHEQLQKKLMSKGGRPSVAEWQMVRKTRYSIKTWQRLKHLAAEWSRGGISFSPAQIAAKIVEQALSK
;
A
#
# COMPACT_ATOMS: atom_id res chain seq x y z
N MET A 1 7.01 16.54 -19.69
CA MET A 1 7.56 15.17 -19.70
C MET A 1 6.46 14.23 -20.13
N ASP A 2 6.54 13.77 -21.37
CA ASP A 2 5.52 12.95 -22.00
C ASP A 2 5.59 11.53 -21.41
N ARG A 3 4.56 11.12 -20.66
CA ARG A 3 4.44 9.73 -20.19
C ARG A 3 4.10 8.89 -21.41
N THR A 4 5.13 8.44 -22.12
CA THR A 4 5.01 7.55 -23.27
C THR A 4 4.17 6.35 -22.86
N LYS A 5 2.90 6.34 -23.28
CA LYS A 5 2.01 5.20 -23.11
C LYS A 5 2.70 4.01 -23.76
N LEU A 6 3.11 3.03 -22.95
CA LEU A 6 3.69 1.79 -23.46
C LEU A 6 2.70 1.16 -24.41
N SER A 7 3.15 0.92 -25.66
CA SER A 7 2.30 0.30 -26.66
C SER A 7 1.92 -1.11 -26.21
N LYS A 8 0.73 -1.53 -26.61
CA LYS A 8 0.11 -2.81 -26.25
C LYS A 8 0.99 -4.01 -26.66
N GLU A 9 1.74 -3.86 -27.73
CA GLU A 9 2.67 -4.82 -28.30
C GLU A 9 3.94 -4.92 -27.45
N ARG A 10 4.44 -3.77 -26.96
CA ARG A 10 5.61 -3.71 -26.09
C ARG A 10 5.33 -4.38 -24.74
N ILE A 11 4.13 -4.20 -24.20
CA ILE A 11 3.69 -4.89 -22.97
C ILE A 11 3.68 -6.41 -23.18
N GLY A 12 3.09 -6.90 -24.28
CA GLY A 12 3.05 -8.34 -24.57
C GLY A 12 4.44 -8.97 -24.69
N ARG A 13 5.38 -8.26 -25.35
CA ARG A 13 6.77 -8.72 -25.50
C ARG A 13 7.50 -8.78 -24.15
N ILE A 14 7.34 -7.77 -23.29
CA ILE A 14 7.95 -7.75 -21.96
C ILE A 14 7.44 -8.91 -21.09
N LEU A 15 6.16 -9.25 -21.22
CA LEU A 15 5.53 -10.31 -20.46
C LEU A 15 5.78 -11.72 -21.02
N GLY A 16 6.50 -11.86 -22.14
CA GLY A 16 6.75 -13.15 -22.78
C GLY A 16 5.48 -13.84 -23.30
N ALA A 17 4.44 -13.08 -23.62
CA ALA A 17 3.16 -13.62 -24.06
C ALA A 17 3.29 -14.25 -25.46
N LYS A 18 2.93 -15.53 -25.59
CA LYS A 18 2.95 -16.27 -26.87
C LYS A 18 1.81 -15.86 -27.81
N SER A 19 0.68 -15.43 -27.26
CA SER A 19 -0.47 -14.92 -28.00
C SER A 19 -1.19 -13.86 -27.18
N ARG A 20 -2.03 -13.09 -27.85
CA ARG A 20 -2.87 -12.06 -27.23
C ARG A 20 -4.28 -12.23 -27.74
N GLU A 21 -5.20 -12.46 -26.82
CA GLU A 21 -6.63 -12.46 -27.10
C GLU A 21 -7.29 -11.28 -26.40
N VAL A 22 -8.19 -10.59 -27.10
CA VAL A 22 -9.03 -9.56 -26.50
C VAL A 22 -10.25 -10.26 -25.95
N VAL A 23 -10.26 -10.49 -24.64
CA VAL A 23 -11.47 -10.95 -23.95
C VAL A 23 -12.46 -9.80 -23.98
N LYS A 24 -13.48 -9.91 -24.84
CA LYS A 24 -14.64 -9.02 -24.82
C LYS A 24 -15.41 -9.35 -23.54
N VAL A 25 -15.23 -8.54 -22.50
CA VAL A 25 -16.00 -8.69 -21.26
C VAL A 25 -17.45 -8.34 -21.61
N PRO A 26 -18.38 -9.30 -21.60
CA PRO A 26 -19.76 -9.04 -21.99
C PRO A 26 -20.44 -8.37 -20.80
N PHE A 27 -20.59 -7.04 -20.86
CA PHE A 27 -21.47 -6.25 -20.00
C PHE A 27 -21.17 -6.31 -18.49
N TYR A 28 -20.75 -5.18 -17.92
CA TYR A 28 -20.46 -5.04 -16.49
C TYR A 28 -21.77 -5.05 -15.68
N TYR A 29 -22.13 -6.20 -15.07
CA TYR A 29 -23.26 -6.33 -14.14
C TYR A 29 -22.92 -5.90 -12.71
N ALA A 30 -21.86 -5.12 -12.48
CA ALA A 30 -21.66 -4.64 -11.13
C ALA A 30 -22.80 -3.66 -10.81
N PRO A 31 -23.45 -3.80 -9.64
CA PRO A 31 -24.38 -2.79 -9.15
C PRO A 31 -23.77 -1.39 -9.34
N GLN A 32 -24.56 -0.42 -9.81
CA GLN A 32 -24.12 0.97 -10.04
C GLN A 32 -23.37 1.59 -8.84
N PHE A 33 -23.65 1.08 -7.64
CA PHE A 33 -22.90 1.40 -6.43
C PHE A 33 -21.39 1.21 -6.56
N PHE A 34 -20.91 0.21 -7.30
CA PHE A 34 -19.47 -0.01 -7.49
C PHE A 34 -18.82 1.06 -8.37
N ASP A 35 -19.51 1.57 -9.39
CA ASP A 35 -19.02 2.68 -10.20
C ASP A 35 -18.96 3.97 -9.38
N GLN A 36 -20.01 4.23 -8.59
CA GLN A 36 -20.05 5.38 -7.68
C GLN A 36 -18.94 5.29 -6.62
N LEU A 37 -18.73 4.11 -6.04
CA LEU A 37 -17.66 3.86 -5.08
C LEU A 37 -16.29 4.04 -5.73
N HIS A 38 -16.11 3.57 -6.97
CA HIS A 38 -14.87 3.76 -7.72
C HIS A 38 -14.56 5.24 -7.92
N GLU A 39 -15.53 6.03 -8.37
CA GLU A 39 -15.34 7.49 -8.52
C GLU A 39 -15.04 8.17 -7.18
N GLN A 40 -15.74 7.80 -6.11
CA GLN A 40 -15.49 8.35 -4.78
C GLN A 40 -14.09 8.01 -4.29
N LEU A 41 -13.61 6.78 -4.51
CA LEU A 41 -12.26 6.35 -4.14
C LEU A 41 -11.21 7.08 -4.98
N GLN A 42 -11.40 7.22 -6.28
CA GLN A 42 -10.48 7.98 -7.15
C GLN A 42 -10.33 9.44 -6.70
N LYS A 43 -11.43 10.09 -6.31
CA LYS A 43 -11.41 11.47 -5.79
C LYS A 43 -10.68 11.59 -4.45
N LYS A 44 -10.77 10.56 -3.59
CA LYS A 44 -10.24 10.59 -2.21
C LYS A 44 -8.83 10.05 -2.06
N LEU A 45 -8.40 9.15 -2.94
CA LEU A 45 -7.10 8.50 -2.85
C LEU A 45 -6.01 9.37 -3.48
N MET A 46 -5.29 10.11 -2.65
CA MET A 46 -4.09 10.81 -3.08
C MET A 46 -2.91 9.84 -3.09
N SER A 47 -2.38 9.51 -4.27
CA SER A 47 -1.10 8.80 -4.39
C SER A 47 0.02 9.79 -4.73
N LYS A 48 0.99 9.93 -3.82
CA LYS A 48 2.26 10.66 -4.04
C LYS A 48 3.45 9.73 -4.30
N GLY A 49 3.19 8.53 -4.82
CA GLY A 49 4.23 7.50 -5.07
C GLY A 49 4.36 6.43 -3.99
N GLY A 50 3.42 6.36 -3.03
CA GLY A 50 3.33 5.31 -2.02
C GLY A 50 1.95 4.62 -2.02
N ARG A 51 1.65 3.82 -0.99
CA ARG A 51 0.33 3.20 -0.81
C ARG A 51 -0.74 4.31 -0.78
N PRO A 52 -1.73 4.28 -1.69
CA PRO A 52 -2.81 5.27 -1.69
C PRO A 52 -3.47 5.33 -0.31
N SER A 53 -3.59 6.54 0.23
CA SER A 53 -4.20 6.80 1.54
C SER A 53 -5.17 7.96 1.41
N VAL A 54 -6.22 7.94 2.23
CA VAL A 54 -7.21 9.01 2.31
C VAL A 54 -6.76 9.96 3.42
N ALA A 55 -6.43 11.20 3.08
CA ALA A 55 -5.84 12.17 4.02
C ALA A 55 -6.79 12.52 5.19
N GLU A 56 -8.10 12.50 4.95
CA GLU A 56 -9.14 12.80 5.93
C GLU A 56 -9.34 11.67 6.96
N TRP A 57 -8.81 10.48 6.70
CA TRP A 57 -9.03 9.34 7.58
C TRP A 57 -8.07 9.38 8.76
N GLN A 58 -8.63 9.37 9.97
CA GLN A 58 -7.86 9.27 11.18
C GLN A 58 -7.17 7.90 11.24
N MET A 59 -5.84 7.91 11.39
CA MET A 59 -5.08 6.68 11.58
C MET A 59 -5.43 6.04 12.92
N VAL A 60 -6.25 4.99 12.89
CA VAL A 60 -6.57 4.17 14.07
C VAL A 60 -5.60 3.00 14.15
N ARG A 61 -4.84 2.91 15.24
CA ARG A 61 -3.97 1.76 15.51
C ARG A 61 -4.82 0.64 16.12
N LYS A 62 -4.91 -0.50 15.43
CA LYS A 62 -5.66 -1.68 15.92
C LYS A 62 -4.99 -2.33 17.12
N THR A 63 -3.66 -2.29 17.19
CA THR A 63 -2.90 -2.70 18.38
C THR A 63 -2.81 -1.53 19.35
N ARG A 64 -3.37 -1.71 20.55
CA ARG A 64 -3.35 -0.67 21.59
C ARG A 64 -2.00 -0.68 22.30
N TYR A 65 -1.16 0.29 22.00
CA TYR A 65 0.02 0.61 22.81
C TYR A 65 -0.30 1.78 23.72
N SER A 66 0.28 1.79 24.93
CA SER A 66 0.29 3.02 25.73
C SER A 66 1.00 4.14 24.96
N ILE A 67 0.64 5.40 25.18
CA ILE A 67 1.26 6.55 24.52
C ILE A 67 2.78 6.55 24.75
N LYS A 68 3.20 6.28 25.99
CA LYS A 68 4.61 6.21 26.38
C LYS A 68 5.35 5.10 25.63
N THR A 69 4.79 3.89 25.57
CA THR A 69 5.38 2.77 24.83
C THR A 69 5.50 3.10 23.35
N TRP A 70 4.47 3.71 22.76
CA TRP A 70 4.47 4.07 21.35
C TRP A 70 5.52 5.14 21.00
N GLN A 71 5.67 6.17 21.85
CA GLN A 71 6.72 7.16 21.70
C GLN A 71 8.12 6.52 21.77
N ARG A 72 8.31 5.56 22.68
CA ARG A 72 9.58 4.82 22.78
C ARG A 72 9.87 4.01 21.51
N LEU A 73 8.88 3.30 20.98
CA LEU A 73 9.02 2.54 19.73
C LEU A 73 9.30 3.45 18.53
N LYS A 74 8.71 4.65 18.48
CA LYS A 74 9.04 5.68 17.48
C LYS A 74 10.48 6.15 17.55
N HIS A 75 11.00 6.37 18.76
CA HIS A 75 12.39 6.76 18.95
C HIS A 75 13.34 5.67 18.43
N LEU A 76 13.12 4.42 18.85
CA LEU A 76 13.92 3.27 18.39
C LEU A 76 13.86 3.11 16.87
N ALA A 77 12.67 3.26 16.28
CA ALA A 77 12.48 3.21 14.83
C ALA A 77 13.30 4.28 14.10
N ALA A 78 13.30 5.51 14.62
CA ALA A 78 14.09 6.60 14.05
C ALA A 78 15.60 6.36 14.18
N GLU A 79 16.06 5.83 15.31
CA GLU A 79 17.46 5.49 15.55
C GLU A 79 17.94 4.40 14.59
N TRP A 80 17.18 3.31 14.46
CA TRP A 80 17.55 2.17 13.63
C TRP A 80 17.42 2.49 12.15
N SER A 81 16.58 3.46 11.79
CA SER A 81 16.41 3.88 10.40
C SER A 81 17.56 4.74 9.85
N ARG A 82 18.49 5.20 10.69
CA ARG A 82 19.63 6.05 10.26
C ARG A 82 20.58 5.32 9.30
N GLY A 83 20.59 3.98 9.31
CA GLY A 83 21.43 3.16 8.44
C GLY A 83 20.92 2.99 7.00
N GLY A 84 19.94 3.79 6.56
CA GLY A 84 19.35 3.71 5.21
C GLY A 84 18.24 2.67 5.05
N ILE A 85 17.98 1.85 6.08
CA ILE A 85 16.89 0.87 6.11
C ILE A 85 15.75 1.44 6.94
N SER A 86 14.56 1.61 6.36
CA SER A 86 13.41 2.15 7.11
C SER A 86 12.76 1.09 8.00
N PHE A 87 12.70 1.34 9.30
CA PHE A 87 11.98 0.52 10.29
C PHE A 87 10.75 1.25 10.81
N SER A 88 9.64 0.53 10.91
CA SER A 88 8.42 1.03 11.57
C SER A 88 8.39 0.64 13.05
N PRO A 89 7.74 1.46 13.92
CA PRO A 89 7.57 1.13 15.34
C PRO A 89 6.87 -0.22 15.58
N ALA A 90 5.98 -0.62 14.67
CA ALA A 90 5.25 -1.89 14.76
C ALA A 90 6.15 -3.10 14.47
N GLN A 91 7.10 -2.98 13.54
CA GLN A 91 8.09 -4.05 13.28
C GLN A 91 9.00 -4.28 14.48
N ILE A 92 9.41 -3.21 15.16
CA ILE A 92 10.21 -3.31 16.39
C ILE A 92 9.40 -4.01 17.48
N ALA A 93 8.14 -3.63 17.68
CA ALA A 93 7.27 -4.29 18.65
C ALA A 93 7.09 -5.79 18.35
N ALA A 94 6.85 -6.16 17.09
CA ALA A 94 6.75 -7.56 16.69
C ALA A 94 8.02 -8.33 17.02
N LYS A 95 9.20 -7.75 16.76
CA LYS A 95 10.48 -8.41 17.04
C LYS A 95 10.71 -8.64 18.53
N ILE A 96 10.36 -7.66 19.38
CA ILE A 96 10.47 -7.78 20.83
C ILE A 96 9.55 -8.91 21.33
N VAL A 97 8.33 -9.01 20.80
CA VAL A 97 7.38 -10.08 21.15
C VAL A 97 7.92 -11.45 20.71
N GLU A 98 8.44 -11.57 19.49
CA GLU A 98 9.10 -12.81 19.04
C GLU A 98 10.22 -13.23 20.00
N GLN A 99 11.11 -12.29 20.37
CA GLN A 99 12.22 -12.58 21.27
C GLN A 99 11.75 -13.00 22.67
N ALA A 100 10.63 -12.44 23.15
CA ALA A 100 10.05 -12.81 24.44
C ALA A 100 9.39 -14.19 24.42
N LEU A 101 8.79 -14.59 23.29
CA LEU A 101 8.11 -15.87 23.12
C LEU A 101 9.06 -17.02 22.77
N SER A 102 10.22 -16.73 22.19
CA SER A 102 11.26 -17.73 21.88
C SER A 102 12.19 -18.04 23.07
N LYS A 103 11.80 -17.64 24.29
CA LYS A 103 12.40 -18.09 25.55
C LYS A 103 11.66 -19.31 26.07
#